data_AF-A0A7J2SWD6-F1
#
_entry.id   AF-A0A7J2SWD6-F1
#
_cell.length_a   1.000
_cell.length_b   1.000
_cell.length_c   1.000
_cell.angle_alpha   90.00
_cell.angle_beta   90.00
_cell.angle_gamma   90.00
#
_symmetry.space_group_name_H-M   'P 1'
#
loop_
_entity.id
_entity.type
_entity.pdbx_description
1 polymer ?
#
loop_
_entity_poly.entity_id
_entity_poly.type
_entity_poly.pdbx_seq_one_letter_code
_entity_poly.pdbx_strand_id
1 'polypeptide(L)' 'MTKIIIGISGASGIVYSLKLIDQCELLRSRYKEIYVIYTRSSELIARYELGITDLRRYLETN' A
#
# COMPACT_ATOMS: atom_id res chain seq x y z
N MET A 1 -20.38 9.95 2.80
CA MET A 1 -19.06 9.54 3.35
C MET A 1 -18.26 8.93 2.22
N THR A 2 -17.10 9.47 1.89
CA THR A 2 -16.26 9.02 0.77
C THR A 2 -15.25 7.99 1.27
N LYS A 3 -15.26 6.82 0.64
CA LYS A 3 -14.37 5.69 0.95
C LYS A 3 -13.48 5.41 -0.25
N ILE A 4 -12.28 4.91 -0.01
CA ILE A 4 -11.38 4.41 -1.05
C ILE A 4 -10.76 3.08 -0.63
N ILE A 5 -10.58 2.19 -1.61
CA ILE A 5 -9.85 0.94 -1.45
C ILE A 5 -8.63 1.01 -2.36
N ILE A 6 -7.45 0.83 -1.79
CA ILE A 6 -6.18 0.77 -2.50
C ILE A 6 -5.81 -0.70 -2.64
N GLY A 7 -5.86 -1.21 -3.88
CA GLY A 7 -5.47 -2.57 -4.20
C GLY A 7 -4.03 -2.64 -4.70
N ILE A 8 -3.19 -3.44 -4.05
CA ILE A 8 -1.79 -3.68 -4.43
C ILE A 8 -1.67 -5.08 -5.03
N SER A 9 -1.40 -5.16 -6.33
CA SER A 9 -1.14 -6.42 -7.04
C SER A 9 0.36 -6.75 -7.06
N GLY A 10 0.71 -7.97 -7.48
CA GLY A 10 2.10 -8.39 -7.68
C GLY A 10 2.63 -7.94 -9.04
N ALA A 11 2.65 -6.64 -9.27
CA ALA A 11 3.24 -6.03 -10.46
C ALA A 11 4.53 -5.31 -10.08
N SER A 12 5.49 -5.28 -11.01
CA SER A 12 6.69 -4.47 -10.83
C SER A 12 6.35 -2.99 -10.65
N GLY A 13 7.08 -2.30 -9.77
CA GLY A 13 6.79 -0.91 -9.41
C GLY A 13 5.92 -0.75 -8.17
N ILE A 14 5.97 -1.71 -7.24
CA ILE A 14 5.23 -1.64 -5.96
C ILE A 14 5.57 -0.37 -5.15
N VAL A 15 6.75 0.21 -5.39
CA VAL A 15 7.20 1.48 -4.81
C VAL A 15 6.18 2.62 -4.97
N TYR A 16 5.42 2.66 -6.08
CA TYR A 16 4.42 3.70 -6.28
C TYR A 16 3.23 3.55 -5.34
N SER A 17 2.79 2.31 -5.13
CA SER A 17 1.73 2.01 -4.16
C SER A 17 2.19 2.33 -2.74
N LEU A 18 3.42 1.96 -2.36
CA LEU A 18 3.94 2.27 -1.02
C LEU A 18 4.07 3.79 -0.80
N LYS A 19 4.58 4.53 -1.79
CA LYS A 19 4.61 5.99 -1.72
C LYS A 19 3.22 6.61 -1.61
N LEU A 20 2.20 6.03 -2.24
CA LEU A 20 0.81 6.47 -2.05
C LEU A 20 0.34 6.26 -0.61
N ILE A 21 0.70 5.12 0.00
CA ILE A 21 0.40 4.82 1.39
C ILE A 21 1.12 5.78 2.34
N ASP A 22 2.40 6.06 2.10
CA ASP A 22 3.17 7.06 2.89
C ASP A 22 2.57 8.48 2.79
N GLN A 23 1.70 8.72 1.80
CA GLN A 23 0.97 9.98 1.58
C GLN A 23 -0.52 9.87 1.93
N CYS A 24 -0.95 8.81 2.66
CA CYS A 24 -2.35 8.58 3.03
C CYS A 24 -2.98 9.77 3.75
N GLU A 25 -2.22 10.52 4.55
CA GLU A 25 -2.71 11.73 5.23
C GLU A 25 -3.28 12.78 4.26
N LEU A 26 -2.70 12.90 3.06
CA LEU A 26 -3.24 13.79 2.02
C LEU A 26 -4.58 13.27 1.49
N LEU A 27 -4.74 11.95 1.36
CA LEU A 27 -5.99 11.33 0.94
C LEU A 27 -7.09 11.50 1.97
N ARG A 28 -6.74 11.58 3.27
CA ARG A 28 -7.72 11.77 4.37
C ARG A 28 -8.48 13.09 4.27
N SER A 29 -7.93 14.10 3.59
CA SER A 29 -8.65 15.35 3.29
C SER A 29 -9.92 15.12 2.46
N ARG A 30 -9.95 14.04 1.66
CA ARG A 30 -11.05 13.70 0.74
C ARG A 30 -11.77 12.40 1.09
N TYR A 31 -11.10 11.44 1.72
CA TYR A 31 -11.64 10.11 2.03
C TYR A 31 -11.56 9.85 3.53
N LYS A 32 -12.71 9.66 4.19
CA LYS A 32 -12.75 9.40 5.64
C LYS A 32 -12.29 7.99 6.01
N GLU A 33 -12.44 7.05 5.09
CA GLU A 33 -12.07 5.65 5.26
C GLU A 33 -11.20 5.23 4.09
N ILE A 34 -10.02 4.70 4.42
CA ILE A 34 -9.02 4.21 3.47
C ILE A 34 -8.75 2.76 3.86
N TYR A 35 -8.95 1.86 2.90
CA TYR A 35 -8.66 0.44 3.06
C TYR A 35 -7.53 0.04 2.12
N VAL A 36 -6.61 -0.79 2.60
CA VAL A 36 -5.55 -1.35 1.77
C VAL A 36 -5.74 -2.86 1.70
N ILE A 37 -5.79 -3.38 0.48
CA ILE A 37 -5.77 -4.82 0.21
C ILE A 37 -4.59 -5.12 -0.68
N TYR A 38 -3.95 -6.26 -0.45
CA TYR A 38 -2.76 -6.63 -1.20
C TYR A 38 -2.74 -8.14 -1.45
N THR A 39 -2.12 -8.56 -2.57
CA THR A 39 -2.03 -9.98 -2.92
C THR A 39 -0.74 -10.58 -2.36
N ARG A 40 -0.70 -11.91 -2.17
CA ARG A 40 0.54 -12.61 -1.81
C ARG A 40 1.70 -12.32 -2.76
N SER A 41 1.42 -12.13 -4.06
CA SER A 41 2.43 -11.77 -5.04
C SER A 41 3.04 -10.39 -4.78
N SER A 42 2.27 -9.43 -4.24
CA SER A 42 2.81 -8.12 -3.86
C SER A 42 3.84 -8.21 -2.73
N GLU A 43 3.69 -9.15 -1.78
CA GLU A 43 4.70 -9.41 -0.74
C GLU A 43 6.03 -9.88 -1.36
N LEU A 44 5.95 -10.72 -2.40
CA LEU A 44 7.14 -11.18 -3.13
C LEU A 44 7.81 -10.03 -3.87
N ILE A 45 7.04 -9.19 -4.57
CA ILE A 45 7.58 -8.03 -5.27
C ILE A 45 8.19 -7.01 -4.29
N ALA A 46 7.54 -6.74 -3.16
CA ALA A 46 8.07 -5.85 -2.11
C ALA A 46 9.46 -6.32 -1.64
N ARG A 47 9.62 -7.63 -1.47
CA ARG A 47 10.88 -8.25 -1.05
C ARG A 47 11.94 -8.17 -2.14
N TYR A 48 11.58 -8.51 -3.38
CA TYR A 48 12.53 -8.54 -4.49
C TYR A 48 12.98 -7.14 -4.93
N GLU A 49 12.08 -6.16 -4.96
CA GLU A 49 12.39 -4.82 -5.46
C GLU A 49 12.93 -3.89 -4.36
N LEU A 50 12.44 -4.01 -3.13
CA LEU A 50 12.68 -3.04 -2.06
C LEU A 50 13.27 -3.66 -0.79
N GLY A 51 13.49 -4.97 -0.74
CA GLY A 51 13.99 -5.67 0.45
C GLY A 51 13.01 -5.73 1.62
N ILE A 52 11.73 -5.38 1.41
CA ILE A 52 10.71 -5.38 2.46
C ILE A 52 10.26 -6.83 2.71
N THR A 53 10.61 -7.38 3.87
CA THR A 53 10.31 -8.77 4.24
C THR A 53 8.94 -8.94 4.88
N ASP A 54 8.40 -7.88 5.48
CA ASP A 54 7.08 -7.84 6.14
C ASP A 54 6.26 -6.65 5.62
N LEU A 55 5.58 -6.86 4.48
CA LEU A 55 4.75 -5.85 3.83
C LEU A 55 3.56 -5.44 4.71
N ARG A 56 2.98 -6.39 5.45
CA ARG A 56 1.85 -6.10 6.34
C ARG A 56 2.23 -5.07 7.39
N ARG A 57 3.34 -5.31 8.09
CA ARG A 57 3.83 -4.40 9.12
C ARG A 57 4.18 -3.02 8.54
N TYR A 58 4.75 -2.98 7.33
CA TYR A 58 5.01 -1.72 6.63
C TYR A 58 3.72 -0.91 6.45
N LEU A 59 2.64 -1.55 5.98
CA LEU A 59 1.34 -0.92 5.72
C LEU A 59 0.56 -0.57 7.00
N GLU A 60 0.83 -1.22 8.13
CA GLU A 60 0.22 -0.88 9.43
C GLU A 60 0.93 0.29 10.13
N THR A 61 2.17 0.58 9.73
CA THR A 61 3.00 1.64 10.35
C THR A 61 2.88 2.99 9.63
N ASN A 62 2.46 2.99 8.36
CA ASN A 62 2.32 4.17 7.50
C ASN A 62 0.85 4.35 7.07
#